data_AF-A0A8J6XIM0-F1
#
_entry.id   AF-A0A8J6XIM0-F1
#
_cell.length_a   1.000
_cell.length_b   1.000
_cell.length_c   1.000
_cell.angle_alpha   90.00
_cell.angle_beta   90.00
_cell.angle_gamma   90.00
#
_symmetry.space_group_name_H-M   'P 1'
#
loop_
_entity.id
_entity.type
_entity.pdbx_description
1 polymer ?
#
loop_
_entity_poly.entity_id
_entity_poly.type
_entity_poly.pdbx_seq_one_letter_code
_entity_poly.pdbx_strand_id
1 'polypeptide(L)'
;MQKSIQDKAREQAYTDWKNKSSVFWVSGRLDPNKPVLSETQIFYPRFCFINTSEDEEFYQTYNQMINKLIDEKGIPDWAPIKRIPERAIVLEYLTKNGHNLSTFVHSSIAERNLVRSVLNKWTFGKPMIWSRIPQQFILLFGGNTTEKAGRVDVLDTEQMKWLATFEFLRKHYPNLPWDHQTNMDESCIKSKK
;
A
#
# COMPACT_ATOMS: atom_id res chain seq x y z
N MET A 1 -35.12 14.90 20.76
CA MET A 1 -35.32 13.64 20.01
C MET A 1 -33.94 13.01 19.81
N GLN A 2 -33.70 11.82 20.35
CA GLN A 2 -32.39 11.16 20.27
C GLN A 2 -32.29 10.47 18.90
N LYS A 3 -31.31 10.86 18.06
CA LYS A 3 -31.08 10.21 16.75
C LYS A 3 -30.73 8.74 16.96
N SER A 4 -31.30 7.86 16.12
CA SER A 4 -30.96 6.44 16.11
C SER A 4 -29.46 6.25 15.80
N ILE A 5 -28.87 5.13 16.23
CA ILE A 5 -27.46 4.84 15.96
C ILE A 5 -27.18 4.75 14.45
N GLN A 6 -28.16 4.23 13.69
CA GLN A 6 -28.09 4.17 12.23
C GLN A 6 -28.06 5.57 11.59
N ASP A 7 -28.85 6.52 12.08
CA ASP A 7 -28.86 7.89 11.54
C ASP A 7 -27.53 8.59 11.81
N LYS A 8 -26.94 8.36 12.99
CA LYS A 8 -25.60 8.85 13.31
C LYS A 8 -24.55 8.23 12.38
N ALA A 9 -24.64 6.93 12.11
CA ALA A 9 -23.71 6.24 11.19
C ALA A 9 -23.79 6.79 9.77
N ARG A 10 -25.01 7.00 9.24
CA ARG A 10 -25.23 7.59 7.91
C ARG A 10 -24.67 9.01 7.84
N GLU A 11 -25.00 9.85 8.82
CA GLU A 11 -24.52 11.24 8.89
C GLU A 11 -22.99 11.32 8.97
N GLN A 12 -22.36 10.45 9.76
CA GLN A 12 -20.91 10.37 9.84
C GLN A 12 -20.29 9.93 8.50
N ALA A 13 -20.84 8.89 7.85
CA ALA A 13 -20.35 8.44 6.54
C ALA A 13 -20.40 9.56 5.49
N TYR A 14 -21.51 10.32 5.44
CA TYR A 14 -21.63 11.49 4.57
C TYR A 14 -20.63 12.59 4.89
N THR A 15 -20.41 12.84 6.18
CA THR A 15 -19.47 13.87 6.65
C THR A 15 -18.05 13.50 6.28
N ASP A 16 -17.63 12.26 6.56
CA ASP A 16 -16.30 11.75 6.23
C ASP A 16 -16.08 11.73 4.71
N TRP A 17 -17.10 11.37 3.93
CA TRP A 17 -17.03 11.41 2.47
C TRP A 17 -16.77 12.83 1.96
N LYS A 18 -17.53 13.82 2.46
CA LYS A 18 -17.33 15.23 2.10
C LYS A 18 -15.96 15.74 2.52
N ASN A 19 -15.45 15.27 3.66
CA ASN A 19 -14.16 15.65 4.21
C ASN A 19 -12.98 14.86 3.62
N LYS A 20 -13.22 13.94 2.67
CA LYS A 20 -12.19 13.08 2.06
C LYS A 20 -11.46 12.19 3.08
N SER A 21 -12.16 11.77 4.12
CA SER A 21 -11.62 11.01 5.26
C SER A 21 -12.37 9.70 5.51
N SER A 22 -13.10 9.21 4.51
CA SER A 22 -13.80 7.92 4.60
C SER A 22 -12.82 6.79 4.92
N VAL A 23 -13.28 5.89 5.78
CA VAL A 23 -12.57 4.68 6.18
C VAL A 23 -13.46 3.47 5.91
N PHE A 24 -12.91 2.27 6.01
CA PHE A 24 -13.70 1.06 6.07
C PHE A 24 -13.59 0.45 7.46
N TRP A 25 -14.68 0.37 8.21
CA TRP A 25 -14.64 -0.21 9.55
C TRP A 25 -14.51 -1.72 9.48
N VAL A 26 -13.55 -2.28 10.22
CA VAL A 26 -13.30 -3.73 10.26
C VAL A 26 -13.13 -4.22 11.69
N SER A 27 -13.70 -5.39 11.98
CA SER A 27 -13.43 -6.13 13.21
C SER A 27 -12.19 -7.02 13.05
N GLY A 28 -11.55 -7.34 14.18
CA GLY A 28 -10.32 -8.14 14.21
C GLY A 28 -9.04 -7.37 13.89
N ARG A 29 -7.90 -7.94 14.24
CA ARG A 29 -6.60 -7.26 14.11
C ARG A 29 -6.17 -7.19 12.65
N LEU A 30 -5.91 -5.99 12.14
CA LEU A 30 -5.18 -5.82 10.88
C LEU A 30 -3.81 -6.48 11.03
N ASP A 31 -3.47 -7.33 10.07
CA ASP A 31 -2.13 -7.88 10.00
C ASP A 31 -1.16 -6.74 9.66
N PRO A 32 -0.32 -6.29 10.61
CA PRO A 32 0.63 -5.20 10.34
C PRO A 32 1.68 -5.61 9.31
N ASN A 33 1.70 -6.88 8.91
CA ASN A 33 2.64 -7.47 7.97
C ASN A 33 2.08 -7.57 6.55
N LYS A 34 0.83 -7.16 6.31
CA LYS A 34 0.18 -7.21 5.00
C LYS A 34 -0.10 -5.80 4.48
N PRO A 35 -0.26 -5.64 3.16
CA PRO A 35 -0.84 -4.44 2.60
C PRO A 35 -2.15 -4.08 3.31
N VAL A 36 -2.32 -2.79 3.60
CA VAL A 36 -3.53 -2.27 4.26
C VAL A 36 -4.63 -1.95 3.26
N LEU A 37 -4.35 -1.98 1.96
CA LEU A 37 -5.37 -1.96 0.91
C LEU A 37 -5.23 -3.20 0.04
N SER A 38 -6.36 -3.66 -0.46
CA SER A 38 -6.47 -4.70 -1.47
C SER A 38 -7.40 -4.20 -2.57
N GLU A 39 -7.50 -4.93 -3.68
CA GLU A 39 -8.45 -4.61 -4.75
C GLU A 39 -9.91 -4.52 -4.24
N THR A 40 -10.21 -5.21 -3.14
CA THR A 40 -11.54 -5.20 -2.50
C THR A 40 -11.74 -4.06 -1.50
N GLN A 41 -10.69 -3.29 -1.16
CA GLN A 41 -10.74 -2.20 -0.18
C GLN A 41 -10.41 -0.86 -0.84
N ILE A 42 -11.39 0.04 -0.88
CA ILE A 42 -11.26 1.35 -1.52
C ILE A 42 -10.62 2.39 -0.58
N PHE A 43 -10.88 2.27 0.72
CA PHE A 43 -10.42 3.17 1.76
C PHE A 43 -9.62 2.43 2.83
N TYR A 44 -8.84 3.18 3.61
CA TYR A 44 -8.07 2.59 4.69
C TYR A 44 -8.98 1.91 5.72
N PRO A 45 -8.62 0.68 6.14
CA PRO A 45 -9.36 0.03 7.20
C PRO A 45 -9.12 0.75 8.52
N ARG A 46 -10.20 0.99 9.26
CA ARG A 46 -10.15 1.45 10.63
C ARG A 46 -10.61 0.33 11.54
N PHE A 47 -9.71 -0.09 12.41
CA PHE A 47 -9.96 -1.17 13.33
C PHE A 47 -10.87 -0.72 14.48
N CYS A 48 -11.84 -1.56 14.81
CA CYS A 48 -12.74 -1.39 15.93
C CYS A 48 -12.93 -2.70 16.71
N PHE A 49 -13.15 -2.57 18.02
CA PHE A 49 -13.63 -3.65 18.86
C PHE A 49 -15.15 -3.54 18.94
N ILE A 50 -15.85 -4.57 18.44
CA ILE A 50 -17.31 -4.66 18.61
C ILE A 50 -17.55 -5.12 20.05
N ASN A 51 -17.96 -4.18 20.90
CA ASN A 51 -18.23 -4.45 22.31
C ASN A 51 -19.73 -4.55 22.58
N THR A 52 -20.55 -3.98 21.69
CA THR A 52 -22.01 -3.92 21.81
C THR A 52 -22.67 -4.19 20.46
N SER A 53 -23.96 -4.55 20.47
CA SER A 53 -24.77 -4.64 19.26
C SER A 53 -24.93 -3.27 18.57
N GLU A 54 -24.92 -2.18 19.33
CA GLU A 54 -24.99 -0.82 18.77
C GLU A 54 -23.73 -0.47 17.97
N ASP A 55 -22.54 -0.89 18.42
CA ASP A 55 -21.30 -0.70 17.67
C ASP A 55 -21.34 -1.46 16.34
N GLU A 56 -21.79 -2.72 16.37
CA GLU A 56 -21.93 -3.53 15.17
C GLU A 56 -22.89 -2.89 14.17
N GLU A 57 -24.07 -2.46 14.64
CA GLU A 57 -25.08 -1.80 13.82
C GLU A 57 -24.55 -0.49 13.23
N PHE A 58 -23.79 0.29 14.02
CA PHE A 58 -23.15 1.52 13.53
C PHE A 58 -22.16 1.22 12.40
N TYR A 59 -21.22 0.29 12.61
CA TYR A 59 -20.17 -0.01 11.62
C TYR A 59 -20.75 -0.59 10.33
N GLN A 60 -21.73 -1.50 10.45
CA GLN A 60 -22.43 -2.06 9.29
C GLN A 60 -23.16 -0.95 8.52
N THR A 61 -23.92 -0.10 9.21
CA THR A 61 -24.66 1.00 8.58
C THR A 61 -23.71 2.01 7.93
N TYR A 62 -22.60 2.35 8.58
CA TYR A 62 -21.59 3.24 8.01
C TYR A 62 -21.00 2.65 6.72
N ASN A 63 -20.52 1.40 6.76
CA ASN A 63 -19.90 0.76 5.60
C ASN A 63 -20.91 0.60 4.45
N GLN A 64 -22.17 0.27 4.74
CA GLN A 64 -23.24 0.24 3.74
C GLN A 64 -23.46 1.61 3.09
N MET A 65 -23.45 2.68 3.88
CA MET A 65 -23.59 4.04 3.37
C MET A 65 -22.40 4.44 2.49
N ILE A 66 -21.17 4.06 2.86
CA ILE A 66 -19.98 4.27 2.02
C ILE A 66 -20.09 3.51 0.70
N ASN A 67 -20.48 2.23 0.72
CA ASN A 67 -20.69 1.45 -0.50
C ASN A 67 -21.75 2.08 -1.40
N LYS A 68 -22.88 2.52 -0.83
CA LYS A 68 -23.91 3.24 -1.57
C LYS A 68 -23.38 4.53 -2.22
N LEU A 69 -22.55 5.29 -1.51
CA LEU A 69 -21.92 6.50 -2.07
C LEU A 69 -20.97 6.18 -3.23
N ILE A 70 -20.23 5.07 -3.14
CA ILE A 70 -19.39 4.57 -4.24
C ILE A 70 -20.25 4.15 -5.42
N ASP A 71 -21.34 3.43 -5.21
CA ASP A 71 -22.24 2.98 -6.28
C ASP A 71 -22.89 4.17 -7.00
N GLU A 72 -23.28 5.21 -6.25
CA GLU A 72 -23.94 6.40 -6.79
C GLU A 72 -22.98 7.37 -7.47
N LYS A 73 -21.76 7.53 -6.95
CA LYS A 73 -20.83 8.61 -7.36
C LYS A 73 -19.52 8.12 -7.95
N GLY A 74 -19.29 6.82 -7.95
CA GLY A 74 -18.01 6.21 -8.27
C GLY A 74 -16.97 6.33 -7.15
N ILE A 75 -15.83 5.67 -7.35
CA ILE A 75 -14.67 5.79 -6.46
C ILE A 75 -14.05 7.18 -6.65
N PRO A 76 -13.94 8.00 -5.60
CA PRO A 76 -13.45 9.36 -5.72
C PRO A 76 -11.93 9.39 -5.93
N ASP A 77 -11.43 10.42 -6.60
CA ASP A 77 -9.99 10.55 -6.94
C ASP A 77 -9.07 10.66 -5.72
N TRP A 78 -9.60 11.11 -4.58
CA TRP A 78 -8.86 11.19 -3.32
C TRP A 78 -8.79 9.84 -2.58
N ALA A 79 -9.52 8.81 -3.01
CA ALA A 79 -9.46 7.50 -2.40
C ALA A 79 -8.06 6.92 -2.54
N PRO A 80 -7.48 6.30 -1.49
CA PRO A 80 -6.10 5.83 -1.54
C PRO A 80 -5.90 4.71 -2.58
N ILE A 81 -6.94 3.93 -2.91
CA ILE A 81 -6.89 2.94 -3.99
C ILE A 81 -6.54 3.57 -5.36
N LYS A 82 -6.96 4.82 -5.62
CA LYS A 82 -6.67 5.53 -6.88
C LYS A 82 -5.19 5.91 -7.04
N ARG A 83 -4.44 5.92 -5.94
CA ARG A 83 -3.00 6.20 -5.95
C ARG A 83 -2.15 4.96 -6.17
N ILE A 84 -2.74 3.77 -6.17
CA ILE A 84 -2.00 2.54 -6.46
C ILE A 84 -1.76 2.50 -7.97
N PRO A 85 -0.50 2.63 -8.44
CA PRO A 85 -0.20 2.53 -9.85
C PRO A 85 -0.51 1.12 -10.37
N GLU A 86 -0.88 1.03 -11.64
CA GLU A 86 -1.06 -0.25 -12.30
C GLU A 86 0.24 -1.06 -12.31
N ARG A 87 0.10 -2.39 -12.31
CA ARG A 87 1.24 -3.33 -12.26
C ARG A 87 2.27 -3.08 -13.37
N ALA A 88 1.82 -2.78 -14.59
CA ALA A 88 2.72 -2.50 -15.71
C ALA A 88 3.49 -1.19 -15.51
N ILE A 89 2.79 -0.14 -15.06
CA ILE A 89 3.37 1.18 -14.76
C ILE A 89 4.44 1.07 -13.67
N VAL A 90 4.22 0.25 -12.65
CA VAL A 90 5.22 0.01 -11.59
C VAL A 90 6.54 -0.51 -12.13
N LEU A 91 6.49 -1.54 -13.00
CA LEU A 91 7.70 -2.10 -13.58
C LEU A 91 8.40 -1.12 -14.51
N GLU A 92 7.64 -0.42 -15.34
CA GLU A 92 8.19 0.61 -16.23
C GLU A 92 8.90 1.71 -15.43
N TYR A 93 8.27 2.19 -14.36
CA TYR A 93 8.83 3.24 -13.53
C TYR A 93 10.11 2.79 -12.82
N LEU A 94 10.13 1.58 -12.25
CA LEU A 94 11.33 1.00 -11.66
C LEU A 94 12.45 0.76 -12.68
N THR A 95 12.11 0.44 -13.93
CA THR A 95 13.09 0.26 -15.00
C THR A 95 13.77 1.59 -15.35
N LYS A 96 13.00 2.67 -15.43
CA LYS A 96 13.52 3.99 -15.84
C LYS A 96 14.19 4.77 -14.70
N ASN A 97 13.64 4.68 -13.49
CA ASN A 97 13.98 5.55 -12.37
C ASN A 97 14.41 4.77 -11.12
N GLY A 98 14.73 3.49 -11.26
CA GLY A 98 15.10 2.65 -10.14
C GLY A 98 16.53 2.88 -9.66
N HIS A 99 16.70 2.97 -8.35
CA HIS A 99 17.99 3.14 -7.68
C HIS A 99 18.26 1.96 -6.76
N ASN A 100 19.54 1.63 -6.53
CA ASN A 100 19.91 0.59 -5.59
C ASN A 100 19.41 0.95 -4.18
N LEU A 101 18.81 -0.02 -3.48
CA LEU A 101 18.29 0.16 -2.13
C LEU A 101 19.38 0.61 -1.14
N SER A 102 20.65 0.28 -1.38
CA SER A 102 21.77 0.72 -0.55
C SER A 102 21.92 2.25 -0.49
N THR A 103 21.43 2.98 -1.49
CA THR A 103 21.50 4.45 -1.56
C THR A 103 20.23 5.12 -1.03
N PHE A 104 19.29 4.36 -0.45
CA PHE A 104 18.03 4.90 0.03
C PHE A 104 18.22 5.77 1.26
N VAL A 105 17.69 6.99 1.22
CA VAL A 105 17.70 7.94 2.34
C VAL A 105 16.26 8.23 2.76
N HIS A 106 16.00 8.08 4.07
CA HIS A 106 14.70 8.36 4.64
C HIS A 106 14.46 9.87 4.79
N SER A 107 13.25 10.31 4.45
CA SER A 107 12.82 11.70 4.63
C SER A 107 12.38 12.03 6.07
N SER A 108 11.98 11.02 6.84
CA SER A 108 11.44 11.19 8.19
C SER A 108 11.55 9.93 9.04
N ILE A 109 11.35 10.08 10.37
CA ILE A 109 11.26 8.94 11.31
C ILE A 109 10.08 8.03 10.96
N ALA A 110 8.94 8.61 10.56
CA ALA A 110 7.75 7.85 10.17
C ALA A 110 8.02 6.99 8.93
N GLU A 111 8.66 7.56 7.90
CA GLU A 111 9.05 6.81 6.71
C GLU A 111 10.07 5.72 7.04
N ARG A 112 11.07 6.02 7.88
CA ARG A 112 12.03 5.01 8.36
C ARG A 112 11.33 3.84 9.06
N ASN A 113 10.30 4.10 9.86
CA ASN A 113 9.54 3.06 10.55
C ASN A 113 8.70 2.23 9.58
N LEU A 114 8.03 2.86 8.62
CA LEU A 114 7.28 2.18 7.57
C LEU A 114 8.19 1.28 6.74
N VAL A 115 9.29 1.83 6.23
CA VAL A 115 10.26 1.11 5.40
C VAL A 115 10.82 -0.09 6.17
N ARG A 116 11.28 0.13 7.41
CA ARG A 116 11.77 -0.97 8.26
C ARG A 116 10.72 -2.05 8.47
N SER A 117 9.46 -1.68 8.68
CA SER A 117 8.36 -2.64 8.81
C SER A 117 8.25 -3.51 7.57
N VAL A 118 8.24 -2.90 6.38
CA VAL A 118 8.12 -3.57 5.09
C VAL A 118 9.33 -4.46 4.78
N LEU A 119 10.55 -3.96 4.97
CA LEU A 119 11.79 -4.71 4.76
C LEU A 119 11.81 -5.99 5.61
N ASN A 120 11.39 -5.90 6.87
CA ASN A 120 11.28 -7.06 7.76
C ASN A 120 10.25 -8.10 7.31
N LYS A 121 9.40 -7.82 6.31
CA LYS A 121 8.39 -8.76 5.77
C LYS A 121 8.82 -9.48 4.50
N TRP A 122 10.03 -9.23 4.02
CA TRP A 122 10.62 -10.05 2.98
C TRP A 122 11.14 -11.33 3.61
N THR A 123 10.25 -12.32 3.77
CA THR A 123 10.59 -13.63 4.35
C THR A 123 11.53 -14.42 3.44
N PHE A 124 11.38 -14.25 2.13
CA PHE A 124 12.23 -14.86 1.11
C PHE A 124 12.77 -13.77 0.20
N GLY A 125 14.09 -13.81 -0.04
CA GLY A 125 14.80 -12.81 -0.83
C GLY A 125 14.97 -11.48 -0.11
N LYS A 126 15.23 -10.42 -0.88
CA LYS A 126 15.39 -9.05 -0.36
C LYS A 126 15.01 -8.02 -1.43
N PRO A 127 14.47 -6.86 -1.03
CA PRO A 127 14.35 -5.75 -1.95
C PRO A 127 15.74 -5.24 -2.30
N MET A 128 15.91 -4.84 -3.55
CA MET A 128 17.19 -4.48 -4.15
C MET A 128 17.13 -3.11 -4.80
N ILE A 129 15.96 -2.71 -5.27
CA ILE A 129 15.75 -1.46 -5.98
C ILE A 129 14.62 -0.67 -5.33
N TRP A 130 14.69 0.65 -5.42
CA TRP A 130 13.63 1.53 -4.99
C TRP A 130 13.42 2.65 -6.00
N SER A 131 12.23 3.24 -5.97
CA SER A 131 11.95 4.48 -6.70
C SER A 131 10.78 5.23 -6.06
N ARG A 132 10.69 6.53 -6.30
CA ARG A 132 9.57 7.38 -5.83
C ARG A 132 8.76 7.88 -7.01
N ILE A 133 7.44 7.91 -6.86
CA ILE A 133 6.50 8.60 -7.75
C ILE A 133 5.96 9.81 -6.96
N PRO A 134 6.65 10.97 -6.97
CA PRO A 134 6.33 12.07 -6.07
C PRO A 134 4.92 12.61 -6.25
N GLN A 135 4.42 12.67 -7.48
CA GLN A 135 3.10 13.20 -7.82
C GLN A 135 1.95 12.37 -7.23
N GLN A 136 2.20 11.09 -6.91
CA GLN A 136 1.23 10.19 -6.30
C GLN A 136 1.52 9.93 -4.82
N PHE A 137 2.59 10.52 -4.27
CA PHE A 137 3.11 10.22 -2.93
C PHE A 137 3.39 8.71 -2.73
N ILE A 138 3.98 8.08 -3.74
CA ILE A 138 4.28 6.64 -3.71
C ILE A 138 5.78 6.39 -3.61
N LEU A 139 6.15 5.41 -2.78
CA LEU A 139 7.46 4.79 -2.73
C LEU A 139 7.34 3.31 -3.12
N LEU A 140 8.19 2.87 -4.04
CA LEU A 140 8.25 1.51 -4.55
C LEU A 140 9.50 0.82 -4.05
N PHE A 141 9.36 -0.45 -3.62
CA PHE A 141 10.50 -1.34 -3.36
C PHE A 141 10.36 -2.62 -4.16
N GLY A 142 11.35 -2.91 -5.01
CA GLY A 142 11.37 -4.08 -5.87
C GLY A 142 12.55 -5.00 -5.58
N GLY A 143 12.39 -6.29 -5.87
CA GLY A 143 13.44 -7.29 -5.69
C GLY A 143 12.96 -8.71 -5.90
N ASN A 144 13.90 -9.65 -5.85
CA ASN A 144 13.62 -11.07 -5.97
C ASN A 144 13.06 -11.62 -4.66
N THR A 145 11.98 -12.39 -4.74
CA THR A 145 11.52 -13.25 -3.64
C THR A 145 12.06 -14.67 -3.79
N THR A 146 12.20 -15.13 -5.04
CA THR A 146 12.84 -16.39 -5.43
C THR A 146 13.57 -16.19 -6.76
N GLU A 147 14.30 -17.20 -7.23
CA GLU A 147 14.86 -17.17 -8.59
C GLU A 147 13.80 -17.09 -9.69
N LYS A 148 12.54 -17.48 -9.41
CA LYS A 148 11.45 -17.54 -10.38
C LYS A 148 10.43 -16.40 -10.25
N ALA A 149 10.53 -15.60 -9.19
CA ALA A 149 9.54 -14.59 -8.88
C ALA A 149 10.14 -13.32 -8.27
N GLY A 150 9.56 -12.21 -8.69
CA GLY A 150 9.79 -10.88 -8.19
C GLY A 150 8.64 -10.37 -7.34
N ARG A 151 8.92 -9.35 -6.53
CA ARG A 151 7.90 -8.63 -5.78
C ARG A 151 8.18 -7.14 -5.86
N VAL A 152 7.12 -6.34 -5.92
CA VAL A 152 7.16 -4.90 -5.68
C VAL A 152 6.15 -4.53 -4.60
N ASP A 153 6.62 -3.85 -3.56
CA ASP A 153 5.76 -3.24 -2.55
C ASP A 153 5.50 -1.77 -2.89
N VAL A 154 4.25 -1.34 -2.73
CA VAL A 154 3.77 0.01 -2.98
C VAL A 154 3.42 0.66 -1.66
N LEU A 155 4.13 1.74 -1.31
CA LEU A 155 3.98 2.44 -0.04
C LEU A 155 3.48 3.86 -0.26
N ASP A 156 2.48 4.27 0.52
CA ASP A 156 1.95 5.63 0.58
C ASP A 156 2.81 6.47 1.53
N THR A 157 3.51 7.46 0.98
CA THR A 157 4.36 8.39 1.73
C THR A 157 3.61 9.62 2.25
N GLU A 158 2.34 9.80 1.90
CA GLU A 158 1.50 10.83 2.53
C GLU A 158 0.93 10.31 3.84
N GLN A 159 0.36 9.10 3.82
CA GLN A 159 -0.32 8.49 4.97
C GLN A 159 0.58 7.55 5.76
N MET A 160 1.80 7.30 5.27
CA MET A 160 2.78 6.37 5.84
C MET A 160 2.20 4.97 6.03
N LYS A 161 1.57 4.44 4.98
CA LYS A 161 0.90 3.15 4.96
C LYS A 161 1.41 2.28 3.82
N TRP A 162 1.28 0.97 3.99
CA TRP A 162 1.61 0.01 2.93
C TRP A 162 0.36 -0.27 2.10
N LEU A 163 0.35 0.16 0.84
CA LEU A 163 -0.85 0.07 0.00
C LEU A 163 -1.05 -1.31 -0.60
N ALA A 164 -0.03 -1.83 -1.30
CA ALA A 164 -0.18 -3.04 -2.09
C ALA A 164 1.15 -3.82 -2.21
N THR A 165 1.02 -5.06 -2.66
CA THR A 165 2.13 -5.90 -3.07
C THR A 165 1.80 -6.51 -4.42
N PHE A 166 2.71 -6.37 -5.37
CA PHE A 166 2.62 -6.97 -6.68
C PHE A 166 3.67 -8.06 -6.85
N GLU A 167 3.23 -9.28 -7.08
CA GLU A 167 4.12 -10.42 -7.38
C GLU A 167 4.24 -10.61 -8.88
N PHE A 168 5.46 -10.83 -9.38
CA PHE A 168 5.76 -10.98 -10.80
C PHE A 168 6.46 -12.32 -11.05
N LEU A 169 5.79 -13.24 -11.76
CA LEU A 169 6.42 -14.50 -12.16
C LEU A 169 7.30 -14.27 -13.38
N ARG A 170 8.54 -14.78 -13.35
CA ARG A 170 9.50 -14.62 -14.45
C ARG A 170 9.08 -15.29 -15.75
N LYS A 171 8.21 -16.31 -15.67
CA LYS A 171 7.59 -16.89 -16.87
C LYS A 171 6.86 -15.83 -17.72
N HIS A 172 6.31 -14.80 -17.09
CA HIS A 172 5.60 -13.70 -17.75
C HIS A 172 6.47 -12.44 -17.88
N TYR A 173 7.39 -12.23 -16.93
CA TYR A 173 8.28 -11.08 -16.88
C TYR A 173 9.74 -11.57 -16.75
N PRO A 174 10.37 -12.02 -17.85
CA PRO A 174 11.68 -12.69 -17.78
C PRO A 174 12.79 -11.75 -17.29
N ASN A 175 12.71 -10.47 -17.67
CA ASN A 175 13.66 -9.44 -17.30
C ASN A 175 13.00 -8.47 -16.31
N LEU A 176 13.49 -8.46 -15.07
CA LEU A 176 12.99 -7.58 -14.02
C LEU A 176 13.97 -6.42 -13.77
N PRO A 177 13.49 -5.24 -13.34
CA PRO A 177 14.31 -4.02 -13.24
C PRO A 177 15.61 -4.16 -12.43
N TRP A 178 15.59 -5.02 -11.41
CA TRP A 178 16.73 -5.23 -10.51
C TRP A 178 17.74 -6.26 -11.00
N ASP A 179 17.48 -6.98 -12.10
CA ASP A 179 18.41 -7.97 -12.66
C ASP A 179 19.66 -7.31 -13.25
N HIS A 180 19.56 -6.05 -13.65
CA HIS A 180 20.65 -5.29 -14.24
C HIS A 180 21.50 -4.55 -13.20
N GLN A 181 21.03 -4.45 -11.96
CA GLN A 181 21.72 -3.69 -10.90
C GLN A 181 22.73 -4.53 -10.10
N THR A 182 22.69 -5.86 -10.21
CA THR A 182 23.67 -6.77 -9.57
C THR A 182 25.09 -6.67 -10.14
N ASN A 183 25.28 -6.05 -11.30
CA ASN A 183 26.58 -6.02 -11.98
C ASN A 183 27.53 -4.89 -11.52
N MET A 184 27.15 -4.03 -10.56
CA MET A 184 28.03 -2.95 -10.09
C MET A 184 28.85 -3.27 -8.84
N ASP A 185 28.51 -4.32 -8.07
CA ASP A 185 29.23 -4.65 -6.83
C ASP A 185 30.37 -5.67 -7.01
N GLU A 186 30.38 -6.48 -8.07
CA GLU A 186 31.44 -7.49 -8.28
C GLU A 186 32.73 -6.96 -8.92
N SER A 187 32.71 -5.76 -9.53
CA SER A 187 33.90 -5.16 -10.13
C SER A 187 34.88 -4.58 -9.10
N CYS A 188 34.49 -4.42 -7.83
CA CYS A 188 35.37 -3.93 -6.77
C CYS A 188 36.16 -5.03 -6.04
N ILE A 189 35.86 -6.32 -6.28
CA ILE A 189 36.52 -7.43 -5.56
C ILE A 189 37.67 -8.06 -6.38
N LYS A 190 37.72 -7.84 -7.70
CA LYS A 190 38.73 -8.46 -8.58
C LYS A 190 39.99 -7.60 -8.84
N SER A 191 40.12 -6.42 -8.25
CA SER A 191 41.29 -5.54 -8.42
C SER A 191 42.30 -5.57 -7.27
N LYS A 192 42.18 -6.55 -6.35
CA LYS A 192 43.23 -6.86 -5.36
C LYS A 192 43.72 -8.30 -5.52
N LYS A 193 44.48 -8.56 -6.58
CA LYS A 193 45.51 -9.61 -6.61
C LYS A 193 46.72 -9.08 -7.37
#